data_AF-A0A7C2VZ59-F1
#
_entry.id   AF-A0A7C2VZ59-F1
#
_cell.length_a   1.000
_cell.length_b   1.000
_cell.length_c   1.000
_cell.angle_alpha   90.00
_cell.angle_beta   90.00
_cell.angle_gamma   90.00
#
_symmetry.space_group_name_H-M   'P 1'
#
loop_
_entity.id
_entity.type
_entity.pdbx_description
1 polymer ?
#
loop_
_entity_poly.entity_id
_entity_poly.type
_entity_poly.pdbx_seq_one_letter_code
_entity_poly.pdbx_strand_id
1 'polypeptide(L)' 'MRTLRLVLEYDGTHFAGFQIQPGRRTVQGELEAALARITQETIRVVAAGRTDAGVHALAMPVH' A
#
# COMPACT_ATOMS: atom_id res chain seq x y z
N MET A 1 -18.66 -1.01 -9.35
CA MET A 1 -17.44 -1.50 -8.68
C MET A 1 -17.76 -1.80 -7.23
N ARG A 2 -17.20 -2.87 -6.67
CA ARG A 2 -17.33 -3.20 -5.24
C ARG A 2 -16.14 -2.60 -4.50
N THR A 3 -16.38 -1.94 -3.37
CA THR A 3 -15.32 -1.46 -2.48
C THR A 3 -15.03 -2.54 -1.44
N LEU A 4 -13.76 -2.91 -1.29
CA LEU A 4 -13.31 -3.93 -0.34
C LEU A 4 -12.34 -3.31 0.65
N ARG A 5 -12.51 -3.61 1.94
CA ARG A 5 -11.53 -3.22 2.96
C ARG A 5 -10.46 -4.30 3.08
N LEU A 6 -9.19 -3.90 3.06
CA LEU A 6 -8.04 -4.72 3.44
C LEU A 6 -7.45 -4.18 4.75
N VAL A 7 -6.79 -5.04 5.51
CA VAL A 7 -6.00 -4.68 6.69
C VAL A 7 -4.61 -5.21 6.47
N LEU A 8 -3.63 -4.31 6.41
CA LEU A 8 -2.26 -4.63 6.03
C LEU A 8 -1.34 -4.64 7.25
N GLU A 9 -0.47 -5.63 7.30
CA GLU A 9 0.73 -5.63 8.14
C GLU A 9 1.96 -5.47 7.23
N TYR A 10 2.93 -4.66 7.65
CA TYR A 10 4.20 -4.53 6.95
C TYR A 10 5.34 -4.07 7.84
N ASP A 11 6.53 -4.58 7.54
CA ASP A 11 7.80 -4.02 7.99
C ASP A 11 8.20 -2.86 7.06
N GLY A 12 8.24 -1.64 7.61
CA GLY A 12 8.59 -0.43 6.88
C GLY A 12 10.07 -0.26 6.53
N THR A 13 10.98 -1.10 7.04
CA THR A 13 12.44 -0.89 6.99
C THR A 13 12.99 -0.59 5.59
N HIS A 14 12.44 -1.25 4.57
CA HIS A 14 12.88 -1.11 3.17
C HIS A 14 11.91 -0.32 2.28
N PHE A 15 11.01 0.45 2.90
CA PHE A 15 10.03 1.28 2.21
C PHE A 15 10.31 2.76 2.45
N ALA A 16 10.15 3.56 1.40
CA ALA A 16 10.18 5.02 1.46
C ALA A 16 8.87 5.62 2.03
N GLY A 17 8.16 4.87 2.87
CA GLY A 17 6.86 5.22 3.43
C GLY A 17 5.70 4.58 2.68
N PHE A 18 4.48 4.95 3.09
CA PHE A 18 3.26 4.39 2.50
C PHE A 18 3.02 4.89 1.07
N GLN A 19 2.98 6.21 0.90
CA GLN A 19 2.51 6.84 -0.33
C GLN A 19 3.53 6.71 -1.47
N ILE A 20 3.04 6.42 -2.68
CA ILE A 20 3.87 6.34 -3.89
C ILE A 20 4.71 7.60 -4.09
N GLN A 21 5.99 7.37 -4.41
CA GLN A 21 6.98 8.37 -4.77
C GLN A 21 7.75 7.88 -6.01
N PRO A 22 8.06 8.76 -6.97
CA PRO A 22 8.79 8.38 -8.19
C PRO A 22 10.14 7.71 -7.88
N GLY A 23 10.39 6.54 -8.48
CA GLY A 23 11.67 5.82 -8.36
C GLY A 23 11.96 5.23 -6.96
N ARG A 24 10.96 5.18 -6.07
CA ARG A 24 11.11 4.66 -4.71
C ARG A 24 10.16 3.51 -4.45
N ARG A 25 10.63 2.50 -3.71
CA ARG A 25 9.79 1.41 -3.22
C ARG A 25 8.92 1.90 -2.08
N THR A 26 7.59 1.74 -2.19
CA THR A 26 6.59 2.24 -1.23
C THR A 26 5.53 1.18 -0.99
N VAL A 27 4.88 1.20 0.18
CA VAL A 27 3.87 0.19 0.52
C VAL A 27 2.68 0.24 -0.44
N GLN A 28 2.20 1.45 -0.77
CA GLN A 28 1.13 1.64 -1.74
C GLN A 28 1.52 1.11 -3.12
N GLY A 29 2.75 1.37 -3.58
CA GLY A 29 3.22 0.91 -4.88
C GLY A 29 3.25 -0.62 -5.00
N GLU A 30 3.81 -1.30 -3.99
CA GLU A 30 3.83 -2.77 -3.97
C GLU A 30 2.43 -3.38 -3.87
N LEU A 31 1.54 -2.77 -3.06
CA LEU A 31 0.16 -3.24 -2.93
C LEU A 31 -0.61 -3.08 -4.25
N GLU A 32 -0.56 -1.90 -4.87
CA GLU A 32 -1.23 -1.64 -6.15
C GLU A 32 -0.69 -2.56 -7.26
N ALA A 33 0.62 -2.81 -7.30
CA ALA A 33 1.22 -3.77 -8.24
C ALA A 33 0.79 -5.22 -7.98
N ALA A 34 0.68 -5.63 -6.70
CA ALA A 34 0.19 -6.96 -6.35
C ALA A 34 -1.28 -7.15 -6.71
N LEU A 35 -2.13 -6.15 -6.41
CA LEU A 35 -3.54 -6.16 -6.76
C LEU A 35 -3.73 -6.22 -8.28
N ALA A 36 -2.99 -5.41 -9.04
CA ALA A 36 -3.05 -5.43 -10.50
C ALA A 36 -2.70 -6.81 -11.10
N ARG A 37 -1.77 -7.56 -10.50
CA ARG A 37 -1.48 -8.94 -10.94
C ARG A 37 -2.63 -9.91 -10.66
N ILE A 38 -3.37 -9.71 -9.58
CA ILE A 38 -4.48 -10.60 -9.18
C ILE A 38 -5.73 -10.28 -10.00
N THR A 39 -6.06 -9.01 -10.15
CA THR A 39 -7.31 -8.55 -10.77
C THR A 39 -7.18 -8.29 -12.26
N GLN A 40 -5.96 -8.15 -12.78
CA GLN A 40 -5.67 -7.69 -14.16
C GLN A 40 -6.20 -6.27 -14.43
N GLU A 41 -6.32 -5.44 -13.39
CA GLU A 41 -6.83 -4.06 -13.47
C GLU A 41 -5.88 -3.08 -12.77
N THR A 42 -5.80 -1.84 -13.25
CA THR A 42 -5.09 -0.77 -12.55
C THR A 42 -5.92 -0.30 -11.36
N ILE A 43 -5.46 -0.61 -10.14
CA ILE A 43 -6.16 -0.28 -8.90
C ILE A 43 -5.43 0.84 -8.16
N ARG A 44 -6.19 1.82 -7.66
CA ARG A 44 -5.72 2.84 -6.72
C ARG A 44 -6.31 2.55 -5.35
N VAL A 45 -5.46 2.45 -4.33
CA VAL A 45 -5.91 2.24 -2.95
C VAL A 45 -5.92 3.54 -2.15
N VAL A 46 -6.83 3.63 -1.19
CA VAL A 46 -6.91 4.71 -0.21
C VAL A 46 -6.66 4.14 1.18
N ALA A 47 -5.62 4.64 1.85
CA ALA A 47 -5.28 4.24 3.21
C ALA A 47 -5.92 5.13 4.27
N ALA A 48 -6.12 4.58 5.46
CA ALA A 48 -6.58 5.33 6.63
C ALA A 48 -5.57 6.41 7.06
N GLY A 49 -4.29 6.24 6.75
CA GLY A 49 -3.24 7.19 7.05
C GLY A 49 -1.98 6.96 6.21
N ARG A 50 -1.03 7.89 6.34
CA ARG A 50 0.30 7.78 5.75
C ARG A 50 1.29 7.38 6.83
N THR A 51 2.29 6.61 6.46
CA THR A 51 3.47 6.35 7.28
C THR A 51 4.70 6.87 6.55
N ASP A 52 5.65 7.38 7.33
CA ASP A 52 6.94 7.85 6.84
C ASP A 52 7.87 6.66 6.53
N ALA A 53 9.01 6.94 5.88
CA ALA A 53 10.01 5.93 5.57
C ALA A 53 10.48 5.20 6.84
N GLY A 54 10.56 3.86 6.77
CA GLY A 54 10.97 3.02 7.91
C GLY A 54 9.86 2.70 8.91
N VAL A 55 8.72 3.39 8.90
CA VAL A 55 7.64 3.14 9.88
C VAL A 55 6.87 1.87 9.53
N HIS A 56 6.66 1.00 10.53
CA HIS A 56 5.93 -0.27 10.39
C HIS A 56 4.43 -0.08 10.66
N ALA A 57 3.61 -1.06 10.26
CA ALA A 57 2.21 -1.14 10.69
C ALA A 57 1.80 -2.59 10.93
N LEU A 58 1.01 -2.82 11.99
CA LEU A 58 0.40 -4.12 12.27
C LEU A 58 -0.98 -4.28 11.60
N ALA A 59 -1.71 -3.19 11.39
CA ALA A 59 -3.09 -3.25 10.92
C ALA A 59 -3.53 -1.97 10.20
N MET A 60 -2.80 -1.53 9.17
CA MET A 60 -3.17 -0.37 8.35
C MET A 60 -4.44 -0.68 7.52
N PRO A 61 -5.58 -0.02 7.77
CA PRO A 61 -6.77 -0.19 6.95
C PRO A 61 -6.62 0.52 5.60
N VAL A 62 -7.02 -0.15 4.52
CA VAL A 62 -7.09 0.43 3.16
C VAL A 62 -8.38 0.00 2.47
N HIS A 63 -8.82 0.76 1.45
CA HIS A 63 -9.95 0.42 0.58
C HIS A 63 -9.74 0.88 -0.87
#